data_AF-D8SQT1-F1
#
_entry.id   AF-D8SQT1-F1
#
_cell.length_a   1.000
_cell.length_b   1.000
_cell.length_c   1.000
_cell.angle_alpha   90.00
_cell.angle_beta   90.00
_cell.angle_gamma   90.00
#
_symmetry.space_group_name_H-M   'P 1'
#
loop_
_entity.id
_entity.type
_entity.pdbx_description
1 polymer ?
#
loop_
_entity_poly.entity_id
_entity_poly.type
_entity_poly.pdbx_seq_one_letter_code
_entity_poly.pdbx_strand_id
1 'polypeptide(L)'
;LCIAQQCGLVTKPRGELTEEEWRIAREQSMARRDALHGCPICHEIFIRGDQLLLSCSHVFHKQCLKRFEKFSRQRCCPVCRTEHYQTMAVRIPSTLYKNFFATR
;
A
#
# COMPACT_ATOMS: atom_id res chain seq x y z
N LEU A 1 -8.67 23.47 -35.38
CA LEU A 1 -8.28 23.21 -33.97
C LEU A 1 -9.37 22.34 -33.37
N CYS A 2 -9.07 21.10 -32.97
CA CYS A 2 -10.07 20.08 -32.61
C CYS A 2 -10.60 20.25 -31.17
N ILE A 3 -11.90 19.97 -31.01
CA ILE A 3 -12.75 20.24 -29.83
C ILE A 3 -12.38 19.40 -28.57
N ALA A 4 -11.48 18.43 -28.70
CA ALA A 4 -11.19 17.44 -27.66
C ALA A 4 -10.50 17.97 -26.39
N GLN A 5 -10.19 19.27 -26.29
CA GLN A 5 -9.56 19.86 -25.11
C GLN A 5 -10.55 20.38 -24.06
N GLN A 6 -11.85 20.46 -24.39
CA GLN A 6 -12.85 21.15 -23.56
C GLN A 6 -13.72 20.21 -22.70
N CYS A 7 -13.54 18.89 -22.84
CA CYS A 7 -14.07 17.92 -21.89
C CYS A 7 -12.90 17.50 -21.00
N GLY A 8 -12.87 17.94 -19.74
CA GLY A 8 -11.87 17.56 -18.72
C GLY A 8 -11.83 16.07 -18.39
N LEU A 9 -11.52 15.23 -19.38
CA LEU A 9 -11.45 13.77 -19.36
C LEU A 9 -10.04 13.24 -19.14
N VAL A 10 -9.10 14.12 -18.83
CA VAL A 10 -7.81 13.73 -18.27
C VAL A 10 -7.74 14.36 -16.89
N THR A 11 -8.26 13.65 -15.91
CA THR A 11 -7.79 13.86 -14.55
C THR A 11 -6.28 13.64 -14.64
N LYS A 12 -5.48 14.70 -14.48
CA LYS A 12 -4.05 14.52 -14.24
C LYS A 12 -3.95 13.43 -13.17
N PRO A 13 -3.14 12.37 -13.35
CA PRO A 13 -2.96 11.39 -12.28
C PRO A 13 -2.62 12.22 -11.04
N ARG A 14 -3.41 12.03 -9.96
CA ARG A 14 -3.26 12.79 -8.71
C ARG A 14 -1.77 12.98 -8.47
N GLY A 15 -1.32 14.23 -8.33
CA GLY A 15 0.08 14.55 -8.14
C GLY A 15 0.71 13.61 -7.12
N GLU A 16 1.99 13.28 -7.30
CA GLU A 16 2.72 12.42 -6.37
C GLU A 16 2.38 12.83 -4.94
N LEU A 17 1.91 11.88 -4.12
CA LEU A 17 1.53 12.17 -2.74
C LEU A 17 2.69 12.91 -2.07
N THR A 18 2.38 13.99 -1.36
CA THR A 18 3.36 14.76 -0.60
C THR A 18 3.96 13.90 0.52
N GLU A 19 5.14 14.28 0.99
CA GLU A 19 5.82 13.58 2.09
C GLU A 19 4.95 13.51 3.36
N GLU A 20 4.15 14.56 3.62
CA GLU A 20 3.22 14.62 4.76
C GLU A 20 2.05 13.65 4.58
N GLU A 21 1.46 13.52 3.38
CA GLU A 21 0.41 12.53 3.13
C GLU A 21 0.93 11.10 3.34
N TRP A 22 2.18 10.85 2.92
CA TRP A 22 2.84 9.57 3.17
C TRP A 22 3.14 9.31 4.65
N ARG A 23 3.46 10.38 5.40
CA ARG A 23 3.61 10.31 6.85
C ARG A 23 2.29 9.93 7.52
N ILE A 24 1.19 10.57 7.15
CA ILE A 24 -0.16 10.24 7.65
C ILE A 24 -0.54 8.80 7.30
N ALA A 25 -0.31 8.37 6.06
CA ALA A 25 -0.60 6.99 5.64
C ALA A 25 0.22 5.96 6.45
N ARG A 26 1.47 6.29 6.79
CA ARG A 26 2.31 5.43 7.63
C ARG A 26 1.80 5.38 9.06
N GLU A 27 1.41 6.52 9.64
CA GLU A 27 0.85 6.58 10.98
C GLU A 27 -0.46 5.78 11.08
N GLN A 28 -1.34 5.89 10.09
CA GLN A 28 -2.57 5.09 10.02
C GLN A 28 -2.28 3.58 9.96
N SER A 29 -1.30 3.17 9.15
CA SER A 29 -0.87 1.77 9.09
C SER A 29 -0.36 1.27 10.44
N MET A 30 0.42 2.10 11.15
CA MET A 30 0.93 1.80 12.49
C MET A 30 -0.21 1.73 13.53
N ALA A 31 -1.17 2.65 13.47
CA ALA A 31 -2.34 2.67 14.35
C ALA A 31 -3.20 1.41 14.20
N ARG A 32 -3.37 0.92 12.96
CA ARG A 32 -4.04 -0.35 12.65
C ARG A 32 -3.23 -1.59 13.00
N ARG A 33 -1.95 -1.41 13.35
CA ARG A 33 -0.99 -2.50 13.58
C ARG A 33 -0.90 -3.44 12.39
N ASP A 34 -0.94 -2.91 11.16
CA ASP A 34 -0.83 -3.69 9.92
C ASP A 34 0.46 -4.54 9.94
N ALA A 35 1.53 -3.97 10.50
CA ALA A 35 2.82 -4.64 10.74
C ALA A 35 2.72 -5.92 11.59
N LEU A 36 1.72 -6.02 12.47
CA LEU A 36 1.52 -7.15 13.38
C LEU A 36 0.81 -8.32 12.70
N HIS A 37 -0.08 -8.02 11.75
CA HIS A 37 -0.88 -9.03 11.05
C HIS A 37 -0.11 -9.67 9.87
N GLY A 38 1.00 -9.05 9.45
CA GLY A 38 1.78 -9.51 8.30
C GLY A 38 1.14 -9.14 6.97
N CYS A 39 1.68 -9.65 5.87
CA CYS A 39 1.17 -9.35 4.54
C CYS A 39 -0.15 -10.10 4.29
N PRO A 40 -1.27 -9.43 4.00
CA PRO A 40 -2.59 -10.08 3.84
C PRO A 40 -2.72 -10.94 2.57
N ILE A 41 -1.70 -10.97 1.70
CA ILE A 41 -1.70 -11.81 0.49
C ILE A 41 -1.00 -13.15 0.73
N CYS A 42 0.13 -13.17 1.45
CA CYS A 42 0.90 -14.39 1.72
C CYS A 42 0.82 -14.86 3.18
N HIS A 43 0.23 -14.05 4.06
CA HIS A 43 0.11 -14.28 5.51
C HIS A 43 1.46 -14.43 6.22
N GLU A 44 2.54 -13.91 5.61
CA GLU A 44 3.87 -13.89 6.22
C GLU A 44 4.17 -12.52 6.82
N ILE A 45 4.94 -12.52 7.90
CA ILE A 45 5.46 -11.31 8.52
C ILE A 45 6.45 -10.59 7.61
N PHE A 46 6.54 -9.27 7.76
CA PHE A 46 7.33 -8.39 6.91
C PHE A 46 8.85 -8.43 7.24
N ILE A 47 9.47 -9.62 7.23
CA ILE A 47 10.90 -9.81 7.56
C ILE A 47 11.81 -9.69 6.33
N ARG A 48 11.33 -10.16 5.17
CA ARG A 48 12.15 -10.30 3.94
C ARG A 48 11.45 -9.62 2.77
N GLY A 49 12.26 -8.95 1.94
CA GLY A 49 11.81 -8.30 0.71
C GLY A 49 11.33 -6.87 0.88
N ASP A 50 11.16 -6.18 -0.24
CA ASP A 50 10.65 -4.82 -0.29
C ASP A 50 9.17 -4.80 0.13
N GLN A 51 8.83 -3.89 1.05
CA GLN A 51 7.47 -3.65 1.48
C GLN A 51 6.98 -2.35 0.84
N LEU A 52 5.70 -2.33 0.50
CA LEU A 52 5.04 -1.18 -0.09
C LEU A 52 3.91 -0.73 0.83
N LEU A 53 3.91 0.55 1.15
CA LEU A 53 2.76 1.25 1.71
C LEU A 53 1.96 1.83 0.54
N LEU A 54 0.67 1.54 0.49
CA LEU A 54 -0.24 2.16 -0.47
C LEU A 54 -0.76 3.50 0.10
N SER A 55 -1.19 4.41 -0.78
CA SER A 55 -1.84 5.65 -0.39
C SER A 55 -3.13 5.44 0.43
N CYS A 56 -3.72 4.24 0.36
CA CYS A 56 -4.83 3.81 1.22
C CYS A 56 -4.39 3.22 2.57
N SER A 57 -3.16 3.52 3.01
CA SER A 57 -2.55 3.12 4.30
C SER A 57 -2.40 1.62 4.58
N HIS A 58 -2.50 0.76 3.55
CA HIS A 58 -2.29 -0.69 3.66
C HIS A 58 -0.89 -1.09 3.20
N VAL A 59 -0.33 -2.12 3.83
CA VAL A 59 1.05 -2.57 3.57
C VAL A 59 1.07 -3.96 2.93
N PHE A 60 1.92 -4.15 1.92
CA PHE A 60 2.12 -5.45 1.27
C PHE A 60 3.58 -5.67 0.89
N HIS A 61 3.98 -6.93 0.68
CA HIS A 61 5.22 -7.19 -0.05
C HIS A 61 5.09 -6.75 -1.50
N LYS A 62 6.12 -6.09 -2.04
CA LYS A 62 6.21 -5.67 -3.44
C LYS A 62 5.90 -6.81 -4.41
N GLN A 63 6.44 -8.00 -4.11
CA GLN A 63 6.22 -9.17 -4.95
C GLN A 63 4.78 -9.70 -4.84
N CYS A 64 4.17 -9.68 -3.66
CA CYS A 64 2.79 -10.10 -3.46
C CYS A 64 1.81 -9.16 -4.17
N LEU A 65 2.00 -7.85 -4.02
CA LEU A 65 1.17 -6.86 -4.70
C LEU A 65 1.28 -7.00 -6.23
N LYS A 66 2.50 -7.15 -6.76
CA LYS A 66 2.73 -7.36 -8.20
C LYS A 66 2.04 -8.64 -8.72
N ARG A 67 2.05 -9.73 -7.94
CA ARG A 67 1.33 -10.96 -8.29
C ARG A 67 -0.18 -10.74 -8.29
N PHE A 68 -0.70 -10.04 -7.31
CA PHE A 68 -2.12 -9.70 -7.22
C PHE A 68 -2.57 -8.86 -8.42
N GLU A 69 -1.85 -7.80 -8.77
CA GLU A 69 -2.15 -6.96 -9.95
C GLU A 69 -2.19 -7.80 -11.24
N LYS A 70 -1.23 -8.73 -11.40
CA LYS A 70 -1.18 -9.64 -12.56
C LYS A 70 -2.37 -10.60 -12.61
N PHE A 71 -2.82 -11.10 -11.47
CA PHE A 71 -3.93 -12.04 -11.37
C PHE A 71 -5.29 -11.35 -11.54
N SER A 72 -5.51 -10.26 -10.80
CA SER A 72 -6.76 -9.50 -10.77
C SER A 72 -7.01 -8.72 -12.07
N ARG A 73 -5.94 -8.43 -12.86
CA ARG A 73 -5.96 -7.53 -14.03
C ARG A 73 -6.45 -6.11 -13.71
N GLN A 74 -6.55 -5.77 -12.43
CA GLN A 74 -6.97 -4.48 -11.92
C GLN A 74 -5.96 -3.99 -10.88
N ARG A 75 -5.69 -2.67 -10.88
CA ARG A 75 -4.79 -2.02 -9.92
C ARG A 75 -5.58 -1.45 -8.76
N CYS A 76 -6.06 -2.34 -7.90
CA CYS A 76 -6.87 -2.02 -6.72
C CYS A 76 -6.26 -2.64 -5.45
N CYS A 77 -6.48 -2.00 -4.30
CA CYS A 77 -5.99 -2.49 -3.03
C CYS A 77 -6.71 -3.82 -2.66
N PRO A 78 -5.98 -4.89 -2.32
CA PRO A 78 -6.58 -6.17 -1.92
C PRO A 78 -7.51 -6.09 -0.70
N VAL A 79 -7.30 -5.10 0.18
CA VAL A 79 -8.05 -4.96 1.44
C VAL A 79 -9.27 -4.04 1.26
N CYS A 80 -9.06 -2.81 0.79
CA CYS A 80 -10.11 -1.79 0.72
C CYS A 80 -10.63 -1.52 -0.69
N ARG A 81 -10.12 -2.23 -1.71
CA ARG A 81 -10.51 -2.09 -3.13
C ARG A 81 -10.31 -0.69 -3.74
N THR A 82 -9.61 0.20 -3.04
CA THR A 82 -9.26 1.54 -3.59
C THR A 82 -8.47 1.37 -4.88
N GLU A 83 -8.98 1.97 -5.95
CA GLU A 83 -8.35 2.01 -7.26
C GLU A 83 -7.37 3.17 -7.36
N HIS A 84 -6.43 3.09 -8.33
CA HIS A 84 -5.46 4.16 -8.61
C HIS A 84 -4.65 4.61 -7.38
N TYR A 85 -4.26 3.67 -6.52
CA TYR A 85 -3.38 3.95 -5.38
C TYR A 85 -1.97 4.30 -5.86
N GLN A 86 -1.28 5.12 -5.07
CA GLN A 86 0.17 5.27 -5.18
C GLN A 86 0.87 4.30 -4.23
N THR A 87 2.12 3.96 -4.51
CA THR A 87 2.92 3.06 -3.67
C THR A 87 4.23 3.71 -3.29
N MET A 88 4.59 3.62 -2.01
CA MET A 88 5.90 4.03 -1.50
C MET A 88 6.60 2.82 -0.88
N ALA A 89 7.89 2.65 -1.22
CA ALA A 89 8.71 1.63 -0.58
C ALA A 89 8.95 2.01 0.89
N VAL A 90 8.66 1.08 1.78
CA VAL A 90 8.87 1.26 3.22
C VAL A 90 9.63 0.06 3.79
N ARG A 91 10.32 0.29 4.89
CA ARG A 91 10.86 -0.77 5.74
C ARG A 91 10.19 -0.69 7.09
N ILE A 92 9.29 -1.62 7.35
CA ILE A 92 8.60 -1.79 8.62
C ILE A 92 9.36 -2.89 9.36
N PRO A 93 9.90 -2.60 10.55
CA PRO A 93 10.69 -3.56 11.31
C PRO A 93 9.79 -4.66 11.89
N SER A 94 10.19 -5.91 11.66
CA SER A 94 9.55 -7.11 12.17
C SER A 94 9.66 -7.28 13.69
N THR A 95 10.41 -6.41 14.40
CA THR A 95 10.55 -6.44 15.86
C THR A 95 9.22 -6.18 16.58
N LEU A 96 8.27 -5.49 15.94
CA LEU A 96 6.92 -5.29 16.47
C LEU A 96 6.15 -6.61 16.64
N TYR A 97 6.45 -7.63 15.84
CA TYR A 97 5.78 -8.93 15.90
C TYR A 97 6.25 -9.79 17.07
N LYS A 98 7.56 -9.76 17.40
CA LYS A 98 8.14 -10.61 18.45
C LYS A 98 7.59 -10.29 19.84
N ASN A 99 7.38 -9.01 20.16
CA ASN A 99 6.92 -8.62 21.50
C ASN A 99 5.45 -8.99 21.79
N PHE A 100 4.64 -9.26 20.78
CA PHE A 100 3.21 -9.56 20.97
C PHE A 100 2.91 -11.07 21.00
N PHE A 101 3.68 -11.89 20.27
CA PHE A 101 3.52 -13.35 20.25
C PHE A 101 4.48 -14.10 21.18
N ALA A 102 5.51 -13.44 21.75
CA ALA A 102 6.39 -14.06 22.75
C ALA A 102 5.85 -14.01 24.19
N THR A 103 4.66 -13.43 24.41
CA THR A 103 4.05 -13.25 25.74
C THR A 103 2.84 -14.18 25.95
N ARG A 104 2.80 -15.35 25.30
CA ARG A 104 1.71 -16.32 25.48
C ARG A 104 2.22 -17.73 25.69
#